data_AF-A0A382AGT8-F1
#
_entry.id   AF-A0A382AGT8-F1
#
_cell.length_a   1.000
_cell.length_b   1.000
_cell.length_c   1.000
_cell.angle_alpha   90.00
_cell.angle_beta   90.00
_cell.angle_gamma   90.00
#
_symmetry.space_group_name_H-M   'P 1'
#
loop_
_entity.id
_entity.type
_entity.pdbx_description
1 polymer ?
#
loop_
_entity_poly.entity_id
_entity_poly.type
_entity_poly.pdbx_seq_one_letter_code
_entity_poly.pdbx_strand_id
1 'polypeptide(L)'
;MSTKSKKSSVRKSSSKTIKSKRTKTLCISHMEDADGISSAALIKQAFGGDTTLVDYPGMTDVLETLRNDEKLKTLFICDLGLNKQNTDSFVELLTELRKKQISITYIDHHHLDSKIIAKLKKVKVKLIH
;
A
#
# COMPACT_ATOMS: atom_id res chain seq x y z
N MET A 1 36.40 59.37 -14.97
CA MET A 1 36.56 57.92 -14.77
C MET A 1 35.24 57.36 -14.25
N SER A 2 34.58 56.50 -15.00
CA SER A 2 33.25 55.96 -14.65
C SER A 2 33.39 54.52 -14.16
N THR A 3 33.11 54.28 -12.88
CA THR A 3 33.21 52.95 -12.25
C THR A 3 31.88 52.20 -12.41
N LYS A 4 31.84 51.21 -13.31
CA LYS A 4 30.69 50.30 -13.46
C LYS A 4 30.72 49.25 -12.35
N SER A 5 29.74 49.32 -11.45
CA SER A 5 29.50 48.32 -10.41
C SER A 5 28.90 47.04 -11.00
N LYS A 6 29.59 45.89 -10.80
CA LYS A 6 29.16 44.56 -11.27
C LYS A 6 28.07 44.03 -10.33
N LYS A 7 26.83 43.98 -10.83
CA LYS A 7 25.69 43.37 -10.13
C LYS A 7 25.82 41.85 -10.21
N SER A 8 26.18 41.21 -9.11
CA SER A 8 26.24 39.75 -8.96
C SER A 8 24.83 39.17 -8.99
N SER A 9 24.51 38.36 -10.01
CA SER A 9 23.25 37.63 -10.07
C SER A 9 23.32 36.42 -9.14
N VAL A 10 22.59 36.50 -8.02
CA VAL A 10 22.35 35.36 -7.13
C VAL A 10 21.47 34.35 -7.89
N ARG A 11 22.08 33.26 -8.35
CA ARG A 11 21.34 32.12 -8.91
C ARG A 11 20.58 31.44 -7.76
N LYS A 12 19.26 31.62 -7.70
CA LYS A 12 18.37 30.79 -6.87
C LYS A 12 18.50 29.34 -7.34
N SER A 13 19.17 28.49 -6.56
CA SER A 13 19.08 27.05 -6.73
C SER A 13 17.68 26.61 -6.37
N SER A 14 16.88 26.20 -7.36
CA SER A 14 15.63 25.51 -7.12
C SER A 14 15.96 24.16 -6.47
N SER A 15 15.73 24.05 -5.16
CA SER A 15 15.80 22.77 -4.46
C SER A 15 14.77 21.83 -5.06
N LYS A 16 15.18 20.92 -5.94
CA LYS A 16 14.34 19.79 -6.34
C LYS A 16 14.03 19.01 -5.07
N THR A 17 12.78 19.06 -4.61
CA THR A 17 12.29 18.20 -3.54
C THR A 17 12.49 16.76 -3.98
N ILE A 18 13.50 16.08 -3.42
CA ILE A 18 13.72 14.65 -3.66
C ILE A 18 12.51 13.95 -3.04
N LYS A 19 11.59 13.46 -3.89
CA LYS A 19 10.48 12.64 -3.39
C LYS A 19 11.09 11.46 -2.62
N SER A 20 10.69 11.31 -1.36
CA SER A 20 11.08 10.19 -0.49
C SER A 20 10.97 8.87 -1.24
N LYS A 21 12.04 8.07 -1.22
CA LYS A 21 12.08 6.78 -1.92
C LYS A 21 11.26 5.76 -1.13
N ARG A 22 10.13 5.32 -1.69
CA ARG A 22 9.35 4.18 -1.18
C ARG A 22 10.20 2.91 -1.21
N THR A 23 10.30 2.23 -0.07
CA THR A 23 11.19 1.07 0.14
C THR A 23 10.55 -0.05 0.93
N LYS A 24 9.47 0.21 1.69
CA LYS A 24 8.87 -0.75 2.61
C LYS A 24 7.98 -1.75 1.86
N THR A 25 8.21 -3.03 2.16
CA THR A 25 7.32 -4.14 1.81
C THR A 25 6.58 -4.54 3.08
N LEU A 26 5.26 -4.63 3.02
CA LEU A 26 4.41 -5.01 4.14
C LEU A 26 3.45 -6.13 3.72
N CYS A 27 3.29 -7.12 4.59
CA CYS A 27 2.25 -8.13 4.52
C CYS A 27 1.27 -7.92 5.68
N ILE A 28 -0.03 -7.86 5.37
CA ILE A 28 -1.10 -7.87 6.37
C ILE A 28 -1.86 -9.18 6.17
N SER A 29 -1.95 -9.97 7.21
CA SER A 29 -2.58 -11.29 7.15
C SER A 29 -3.45 -11.56 8.36
N HIS A 30 -4.41 -12.46 8.23
CA HIS A 30 -5.25 -12.89 9.35
C HIS A 30 -4.44 -13.61 10.43
N MET A 31 -4.81 -13.42 11.69
CA MET A 31 -4.06 -13.91 12.85
C MET A 31 -4.66 -15.14 13.53
N GLU A 32 -5.93 -15.45 13.28
CA GLU A 32 -6.68 -16.40 14.12
C GLU A 32 -6.51 -17.86 13.69
N ASP A 33 -6.12 -18.10 12.45
CA ASP A 33 -5.97 -19.44 11.91
C ASP A 33 -4.66 -19.70 11.18
N ALA A 34 -4.46 -20.96 10.80
CA ALA A 34 -3.25 -21.40 10.14
C ALA A 34 -3.13 -20.84 8.71
N ASP A 35 -4.23 -20.51 8.03
CA ASP A 35 -4.17 -20.03 6.66
C ASP A 35 -3.58 -18.60 6.63
N GLY A 36 -4.12 -17.71 7.46
CA GLY A 36 -3.58 -16.37 7.64
C GLY A 36 -2.14 -16.37 8.13
N ILE A 37 -1.80 -17.14 9.17
CA ILE A 37 -0.44 -17.15 9.73
C ILE A 37 0.58 -17.73 8.74
N SER A 38 0.25 -18.84 8.09
CA SER A 38 1.16 -19.49 7.13
C SER A 38 1.38 -18.63 5.88
N SER A 39 0.32 -17.98 5.38
CA SER A 39 0.41 -17.02 4.28
C SER A 39 1.35 -15.87 4.60
N ALA A 40 1.23 -15.28 5.79
CA ALA A 40 2.15 -14.24 6.28
C ALA A 40 3.61 -14.72 6.32
N ALA A 41 3.85 -15.92 6.87
CA ALA A 41 5.18 -16.50 6.97
C ALA A 41 5.80 -16.75 5.58
N LEU A 42 5.02 -17.28 4.64
CA LEU A 42 5.45 -17.55 3.26
C LEU A 42 5.78 -16.25 2.52
N ILE A 43 4.94 -15.21 2.63
CA ILE A 43 5.21 -13.91 2.02
C ILE A 43 6.49 -13.31 2.59
N LYS A 44 6.68 -13.35 3.92
CA LYS A 44 7.90 -12.86 4.56
C LYS A 44 9.13 -13.62 4.09
N GLN A 45 9.05 -14.94 3.96
CA GLN A 45 10.16 -15.76 3.48
C GLN A 45 10.50 -15.48 2.01
N ALA A 46 9.48 -15.31 1.15
CA ALA A 46 9.67 -15.14 -0.29
C ALA A 46 10.08 -13.70 -0.70
N PHE A 47 9.54 -12.69 -0.02
CA PHE A 47 9.67 -11.28 -0.42
C PHE A 47 10.36 -10.39 0.64
N GLY A 48 10.62 -10.91 1.83
CA GLY A 48 11.10 -10.13 2.97
C GLY A 48 10.06 -9.11 3.45
N GLY A 49 10.53 -8.11 4.18
CA GLY A 49 9.69 -7.03 4.71
C GLY A 49 9.02 -7.35 6.04
N ASP A 50 8.13 -6.44 6.43
CA ASP A 50 7.42 -6.52 7.70
C ASP A 50 6.09 -7.26 7.53
N THR A 51 5.61 -7.86 8.62
CA THR A 51 4.32 -8.55 8.67
C THR A 51 3.52 -7.97 9.83
N THR A 52 2.27 -7.64 9.58
CA THR A 52 1.27 -7.31 10.59
C THR A 52 0.18 -8.37 10.55
N LEU A 53 -0.02 -9.06 11.67
CA LEU A 53 -1.13 -9.98 11.84
C LEU A 53 -2.33 -9.22 12.40
N VAL A 54 -3.51 -9.44 11.85
CA VAL A 54 -4.73 -8.73 12.23
C VAL A 54 -5.89 -9.70 12.44
N ASP A 55 -6.79 -9.33 13.35
CA ASP A 55 -8.11 -9.90 13.47
C ASP A 55 -9.09 -9.11 12.60
N TYR A 56 -10.32 -9.61 12.45
CA TYR A 56 -11.33 -8.92 11.64
C TYR A 56 -11.66 -7.50 12.14
N PRO A 57 -11.85 -7.25 13.46
CA PRO A 57 -12.10 -5.90 13.96
C PRO A 57 -10.90 -4.94 13.77
N GLY A 58 -9.68 -5.39 14.07
CA GLY A 58 -8.47 -4.56 14.01
C GLY A 58 -7.91 -4.35 12.61
N MET A 59 -8.34 -5.15 11.62
CA MET A 59 -7.94 -5.02 10.22
C MET A 59 -8.19 -3.60 9.69
N THR A 60 -9.37 -3.01 9.94
CA THR A 60 -9.74 -1.70 9.39
C THR A 60 -8.81 -0.60 9.88
N ASP A 61 -8.50 -0.58 11.17
CA ASP A 61 -7.62 0.43 11.76
C ASP A 61 -6.21 0.36 11.18
N VAL A 62 -5.67 -0.86 11.07
CA VAL A 62 -4.33 -1.09 10.48
C VAL A 62 -4.30 -0.66 9.03
N LEU A 63 -5.32 -1.03 8.24
CA LEU A 63 -5.43 -0.67 6.84
C LEU A 63 -5.51 0.85 6.63
N GLU A 64 -6.19 1.57 7.51
CA GLU A 64 -6.32 3.02 7.43
C GLU A 64 -4.98 3.74 7.67
N THR A 65 -4.11 3.19 8.53
CA THR A 65 -2.76 3.74 8.73
C THR A 65 -1.92 3.77 7.45
N LEU A 66 -2.18 2.86 6.50
CA LEU A 66 -1.43 2.75 5.25
C LEU A 66 -1.60 3.98 4.35
N ARG A 67 -2.68 4.75 4.52
CA ARG A 67 -2.89 5.98 3.74
C ARG A 67 -1.75 6.97 3.97
N ASN A 68 -1.17 6.99 5.16
CA ASN A 68 -0.13 7.94 5.54
C ASN A 68 1.28 7.35 5.49
N ASP A 69 1.44 6.06 5.15
CA ASP A 69 2.75 5.42 5.05
C ASP A 69 3.47 5.85 3.76
N GLU A 70 4.30 6.89 3.88
CA GLU A 70 5.09 7.40 2.76
C GLU A 70 6.18 6.44 2.26
N LYS A 71 6.57 5.47 3.08
CA LYS A 71 7.64 4.50 2.76
C LYS A 71 7.08 3.26 2.06
N LEU A 72 5.78 2.98 2.20
CA LEU A 72 5.11 1.82 1.62
C LEU A 72 5.31 1.77 0.11
N LYS A 73 5.90 0.68 -0.37
CA LYS A 73 6.17 0.39 -1.78
C LYS A 73 5.35 -0.80 -2.28
N THR A 74 5.30 -1.86 -1.46
CA THR A 74 4.66 -3.13 -1.79
C THR A 74 3.79 -3.55 -0.61
N LEU A 75 2.55 -3.93 -0.91
CA LEU A 75 1.56 -4.41 0.04
C LEU A 75 1.06 -5.79 -0.40
N PHE A 76 1.09 -6.73 0.52
CA PHE A 76 0.40 -8.02 0.43
C PHE A 76 -0.72 -8.03 1.45
N ILE A 77 -1.89 -8.48 1.03
CA ILE A 77 -3.07 -8.68 1.89
C ILE A 77 -3.44 -10.15 1.72
N CYS A 78 -3.50 -10.88 2.82
CA CYS A 78 -3.69 -12.33 2.83
C CYS A 78 -4.83 -12.71 3.77
N ASP A 79 -5.75 -13.54 3.29
CA ASP A 79 -6.79 -14.17 4.11
C ASP A 79 -7.68 -13.18 4.90
N LEU A 80 -8.03 -12.05 4.28
CA LEU A 80 -8.86 -11.01 4.88
C LEU A 80 -10.18 -10.88 4.12
N GLY A 81 -11.11 -11.78 4.45
CA GLY A 81 -12.44 -11.83 3.85
C GLY A 81 -13.18 -10.49 3.90
N LEU A 82 -13.86 -10.15 2.80
CA LEU A 82 -14.67 -8.94 2.72
C LEU A 82 -16.14 -9.25 2.99
N ASN A 83 -16.82 -8.34 3.68
CA ASN A 83 -18.25 -8.36 3.91
C ASN A 83 -18.90 -7.08 3.34
N LYS A 84 -20.23 -7.04 3.36
CA LYS A 84 -20.99 -5.90 2.79
C LYS A 84 -20.67 -4.55 3.43
N GLN A 85 -20.21 -4.53 4.68
CA GLN A 85 -19.93 -3.31 5.42
C GLN A 85 -18.55 -2.75 5.11
N ASN A 86 -17.54 -3.61 4.91
CA ASN A 86 -16.15 -3.18 4.71
C ASN A 86 -15.74 -3.10 3.22
N THR A 87 -16.47 -3.75 2.31
CA THR A 87 -16.09 -3.88 0.89
C THR A 87 -15.77 -2.55 0.21
N ASP A 88 -16.66 -1.55 0.30
CA ASP A 88 -16.47 -0.31 -0.44
C ASP A 88 -15.29 0.51 0.13
N SER A 89 -15.16 0.56 1.46
CA SER A 89 -14.02 1.21 2.12
C SER A 89 -12.68 0.55 1.77
N PHE A 90 -12.67 -0.79 1.66
CA PHE A 90 -11.50 -1.55 1.27
C PHE A 90 -11.09 -1.25 -0.17
N VAL A 91 -12.05 -1.27 -1.11
CA VAL A 91 -11.79 -0.94 -2.51
C VAL A 91 -11.31 0.51 -2.66
N GLU A 92 -11.88 1.45 -1.92
CA GLU A 92 -11.46 2.85 -1.89
C GLU A 92 -10.01 3.00 -1.43
N LEU A 93 -9.66 2.38 -0.30
CA LEU A 93 -8.29 2.36 0.21
C LEU A 93 -7.31 1.83 -0.84
N LEU A 94 -7.58 0.66 -1.42
CA LEU A 94 -6.70 0.07 -2.42
C LEU A 94 -6.58 0.98 -3.65
N THR A 95 -7.67 1.64 -4.05
CA THR A 95 -7.65 2.62 -5.14
C THR A 95 -6.69 3.78 -4.84
N GLU A 96 -6.70 4.32 -3.63
CA GLU A 96 -5.78 5.39 -3.23
C GLU A 96 -4.33 4.94 -3.16
N LEU A 97 -4.06 3.77 -2.59
CA LEU A 97 -2.72 3.20 -2.53
C LEU A 97 -2.17 2.95 -3.94
N ARG A 98 -3.01 2.48 -4.87
CA ARG A 98 -2.66 2.32 -6.29
C ARG A 98 -2.36 3.66 -6.97
N LYS A 99 -3.11 4.74 -6.68
CA LYS A 99 -2.79 6.11 -7.16
C LYS A 99 -1.42 6.56 -6.67
N LYS A 100 -1.01 6.16 -5.46
CA LYS A 100 0.34 6.40 -4.89
C LYS A 100 1.44 5.49 -5.48
N GLN A 101 1.13 4.69 -6.49
CA GLN A 101 2.03 3.74 -7.16
C GLN A 101 2.53 2.60 -6.25
N ILE A 102 1.74 2.22 -5.24
CA ILE A 102 2.03 1.07 -4.39
C ILE A 102 1.67 -0.21 -5.15
N SER A 103 2.56 -1.21 -5.14
CA SER A 103 2.26 -2.54 -5.67
C SER A 103 1.37 -3.29 -4.67
N ILE A 104 0.24 -3.83 -5.12
CA ILE A 104 -0.72 -4.49 -4.23
C ILE A 104 -1.05 -5.87 -4.78
N THR A 105 -0.87 -6.89 -3.94
CA THR A 105 -1.32 -8.25 -4.18
C THR A 105 -2.30 -8.63 -3.08
N TYR A 106 -3.49 -9.08 -3.45
CA TYR A 106 -4.52 -9.56 -2.54
C TYR A 106 -4.75 -11.04 -2.80
N ILE A 107 -4.55 -11.87 -1.79
CA ILE A 107 -4.57 -13.33 -1.83
C ILE A 107 -5.64 -13.77 -0.83
N ASP A 108 -6.73 -14.34 -1.33
CA ASP A 108 -7.86 -14.66 -0.45
C ASP A 108 -8.69 -15.80 -1.02
N HIS A 109 -9.15 -16.72 -0.16
CA HIS A 109 -9.98 -17.84 -0.56
C HIS A 109 -11.48 -17.62 -0.28
N HIS A 110 -11.86 -16.55 0.42
CA HIS A 110 -13.25 -16.21 0.72
C HIS A 110 -14.00 -15.71 -0.50
N HIS A 111 -15.28 -16.09 -0.60
CA HIS A 111 -16.11 -15.72 -1.76
C HIS A 111 -16.16 -14.20 -1.99
N LEU A 112 -15.75 -13.77 -3.18
CA LEU A 112 -15.83 -12.39 -3.64
C LEU A 112 -16.86 -12.24 -4.77
N ASP A 113 -17.76 -11.27 -4.63
CA ASP A 113 -18.70 -10.93 -5.71
C ASP A 113 -17.91 -10.50 -6.96
N SER A 114 -18.31 -11.03 -8.12
CA SER A 114 -17.77 -10.67 -9.44
C SER A 114 -17.62 -9.16 -9.69
N LYS A 115 -18.53 -8.33 -9.14
CA LYS A 115 -18.48 -6.87 -9.22
C LYS A 115 -17.28 -6.31 -8.45
N ILE A 116 -16.97 -6.87 -7.28
CA ILE A 116 -15.81 -6.48 -6.46
C ILE A 116 -14.54 -6.90 -7.16
N ILE A 117 -14.49 -8.13 -7.69
CA ILE A 117 -13.36 -8.63 -8.49
C ILE A 117 -13.07 -7.70 -9.66
N ALA A 118 -14.11 -7.27 -10.39
CA ALA A 118 -13.97 -6.33 -11.49
C ALA A 118 -13.44 -4.95 -11.03
N LYS A 119 -13.94 -4.42 -9.90
CA LYS A 119 -13.44 -3.17 -9.30
C LYS A 119 -11.95 -3.28 -8.94
N LEU A 120 -11.53 -4.36 -8.28
CA LEU A 120 -10.15 -4.60 -7.86
C LEU A 120 -9.19 -4.75 -9.06
N LYS A 121 -9.58 -5.51 -10.08
CA LYS A 121 -8.79 -5.66 -11.31
C LYS A 121 -8.65 -4.33 -12.06
N LYS A 122 -9.71 -3.51 -12.11
CA LYS A 122 -9.69 -2.18 -12.75
C LYS A 122 -8.66 -1.24 -12.12
N VAL A 123 -8.45 -1.33 -10.81
CA VAL A 123 -7.44 -0.50 -10.10
C VAL A 123 -6.03 -1.11 -10.13
N LYS A 124 -5.84 -2.20 -10.87
CA LYS A 124 -4.55 -2.91 -11.02
C LYS A 124 -4.04 -3.52 -9.71
N VAL A 125 -4.95 -4.02 -8.87
CA VAL A 125 -4.62 -4.94 -7.78
C VAL A 125 -4.43 -6.33 -8.39
N LYS A 126 -3.34 -7.01 -8.03
CA LYS A 126 -3.14 -8.41 -8.40
C LYS A 126 -3.96 -9.27 -7.44
N LEU A 127 -5.11 -9.76 -7.90
CA LEU A 127 -5.98 -10.65 -7.14
C LEU A 127 -5.60 -12.11 -7.43
N ILE A 128 -5.38 -12.89 -6.36
CA ILE A 128 -5.27 -14.35 -6.38
C ILE A 128 -6.43 -14.85 -5.51
N HIS A 129 -7.44 -15.40 -6.15
CA HIS A 129 -8.69 -15.86 -5.55
C HIS A 129 -9.14 -17.12 -6.26
#